data_AF-A0A7J4VGE5-F1
#
_entry.id   AF-A0A7J4VGE5-F1
#
_cell.length_a   1.000
_cell.length_b   1.000
_cell.length_c   1.000
_cell.angle_alpha   90.00
_cell.angle_beta   90.00
_cell.angle_gamma   90.00
#
_symmetry.space_group_name_H-M   'P 1'
#
loop_
_entity.id
_entity.type
_entity.pdbx_description
1 polymer ?
#
loop_
_entity_poly.entity_id
_entity_poly.type
_entity_poly.pdbx_seq_one_letter_code
_entity_poly.pdbx_strand_id
1 'polypeptide(L)'
;MLKTGVIICFSLMMATASFGQEVLSSKSHAAGVVSPYKTDFQMVFASSNEALQKVAGLIESGRKKKSVETLLSAALILFMEEKSTGKKASITGASLLNEATQLALRSKKRDLVKLVAIYWDDPALGNDQQYAFELTYDE
;
A
#
# COMPACT_ATOMS: atom_id res chain seq x y z
N MET A 1 -39.65 -48.74 -52.05
CA MET A 1 -39.90 -48.92 -50.61
C MET A 1 -40.19 -47.56 -50.00
N LEU A 2 -41.29 -47.48 -49.26
CA LEU A 2 -41.83 -46.29 -48.60
C LEU A 2 -41.05 -45.98 -47.30
N LYS A 3 -40.97 -44.69 -46.95
CA LYS A 3 -40.93 -44.03 -45.62
C LYS A 3 -39.83 -42.95 -45.52
N THR A 4 -40.17 -41.66 -45.63
CA THR A 4 -40.56 -40.72 -44.54
C THR A 4 -39.48 -40.62 -43.44
N GLY A 5 -39.00 -39.44 -43.03
CA GLY A 5 -39.64 -38.14 -43.13
C GLY A 5 -38.75 -36.93 -42.77
N VAL A 6 -39.36 -35.79 -43.03
CA VAL A 6 -38.95 -34.42 -42.75
C VAL A 6 -39.28 -34.08 -41.30
N ILE A 7 -38.37 -33.44 -40.56
CA ILE A 7 -38.71 -32.38 -39.60
C ILE A 7 -37.63 -31.28 -39.68
N ILE A 8 -38.05 -30.12 -40.18
CA ILE A 8 -37.43 -28.80 -40.01
C ILE A 8 -38.09 -28.17 -38.77
N CYS A 9 -37.33 -27.51 -37.91
CA CYS A 9 -37.70 -26.27 -37.18
C CYS A 9 -36.55 -25.86 -36.22
N PHE A 10 -35.85 -24.74 -36.44
CA PHE A 10 -36.18 -23.33 -36.14
C PHE A 10 -35.81 -22.88 -34.72
N SER A 11 -34.76 -22.06 -34.61
CA SER A 11 -34.53 -20.96 -33.63
C SER A 11 -33.09 -20.47 -33.86
N LEU A 12 -32.81 -19.38 -34.60
CA LEU A 12 -33.07 -17.96 -34.31
C LEU A 12 -32.71 -17.57 -32.87
N MET A 13 -31.53 -16.95 -32.69
CA MET A 13 -31.43 -15.60 -32.12
C MET A 13 -30.03 -15.01 -32.34
N MET A 14 -30.00 -13.86 -33.02
CA MET A 14 -28.93 -12.87 -32.95
C MET A 14 -28.91 -12.23 -31.55
N ALA A 15 -27.74 -11.73 -31.12
CA ALA A 15 -27.52 -10.35 -30.68
C ALA A 15 -26.39 -10.24 -29.63
N THR A 16 -25.29 -9.64 -30.09
CA THR A 16 -24.57 -8.49 -29.50
C THR A 16 -24.31 -8.37 -27.99
N ALA A 17 -23.12 -7.80 -27.76
CA ALA A 17 -22.74 -6.84 -26.72
C ALA A 17 -21.90 -7.38 -25.55
N SER A 18 -20.59 -7.19 -25.71
CA SER A 18 -19.76 -6.36 -24.83
C SER A 18 -20.31 -6.14 -23.41
N PHE A 19 -19.84 -6.94 -22.47
CA PHE A 19 -19.49 -6.50 -21.13
C PHE A 19 -17.97 -6.75 -21.03
N GLY A 20 -17.08 -5.76 -21.07
CA GLY A 20 -17.20 -4.46 -20.44
C GLY A 20 -16.87 -4.63 -18.96
N GLN A 21 -15.59 -4.42 -18.63
CA GLN A 21 -15.04 -4.33 -17.27
C GLN A 21 -15.11 -5.60 -16.43
N GLU A 22 -14.06 -6.43 -16.53
CA GLU A 22 -13.51 -7.00 -15.30
C GLU A 22 -13.03 -5.84 -14.44
N VAL A 23 -13.90 -5.48 -13.50
CA VAL A 23 -13.72 -4.51 -12.46
C VAL A 23 -12.36 -4.75 -11.81
N LEU A 24 -11.47 -3.78 -12.00
CA LEU A 24 -10.41 -3.34 -11.10
C LEU A 24 -10.14 -4.35 -9.99
N SER A 25 -9.08 -5.13 -10.21
CA SER A 25 -8.41 -5.96 -9.21
C SER A 25 -8.33 -5.22 -7.88
N SER A 26 -9.34 -5.45 -7.05
CA SER A 26 -9.35 -5.03 -5.66
C SER A 26 -8.47 -6.02 -4.92
N LYS A 27 -7.17 -5.99 -5.22
CA LYS A 27 -6.16 -6.47 -4.29
C LYS A 27 -6.21 -5.56 -3.08
N SER A 28 -7.18 -5.88 -2.21
CA SER A 28 -7.14 -5.62 -0.79
C SER A 28 -5.82 -6.19 -0.26
N HIS A 29 -4.73 -5.43 -0.38
CA HIS A 29 -3.50 -5.60 0.38
C HIS A 29 -3.71 -5.12 1.83
N ALA A 30 -4.88 -5.39 2.42
CA ALA A 30 -5.02 -5.44 3.86
C ALA A 30 -4.54 -6.83 4.33
N ALA A 31 -3.32 -7.22 3.93
CA ALA A 31 -2.60 -8.24 4.67
C ALA A 31 -2.52 -7.71 6.11
N GLY A 32 -2.99 -8.54 7.06
CA GLY A 32 -3.38 -8.14 8.41
C GLY A 32 -2.41 -7.13 9.03
N VAL A 33 -2.96 -6.01 9.49
CA VAL A 33 -2.20 -4.95 10.18
C VAL A 33 -1.47 -5.59 11.36
N VAL A 34 -0.15 -5.70 11.25
CA VAL A 34 0.69 -6.29 12.29
C VAL A 34 0.74 -5.31 13.46
N SER A 35 0.40 -5.80 14.66
CA SER A 35 0.48 -4.98 15.87
C SER A 35 1.93 -4.59 16.15
N PRO A 36 2.25 -3.29 16.29
CA PRO A 36 3.62 -2.84 16.50
C PRO A 36 4.16 -3.22 17.88
N TYR A 37 3.29 -3.41 18.88
CA TYR A 37 3.68 -3.79 20.24
C TYR A 37 4.16 -5.24 20.39
N LYS A 38 4.03 -6.05 19.34
CA LYS A 38 4.64 -7.39 19.30
C LYS A 38 6.12 -7.35 18.91
N THR A 39 6.63 -6.19 18.54
CA THR A 39 8.01 -6.01 18.07
C THR A 39 8.78 -5.14 19.04
N ASP A 40 9.82 -5.69 19.65
CA ASP A 40 10.86 -4.89 20.32
C ASP A 40 11.89 -4.47 19.26
N PHE A 41 11.74 -3.24 18.76
CA PHE A 41 12.60 -2.75 17.68
C PHE A 41 14.06 -2.57 18.13
N GLN A 42 14.33 -2.20 19.39
CA GLN A 42 15.71 -2.11 19.88
C GLN A 42 16.40 -3.47 19.84
N MET A 43 15.69 -4.51 20.29
CA MET A 43 16.20 -5.87 20.26
C MET A 43 16.40 -6.39 18.82
N VAL A 44 15.43 -6.16 17.94
CA VAL A 44 15.51 -6.59 16.53
C VAL A 44 16.72 -5.99 15.84
N PHE A 45 16.92 -4.68 15.98
CA PHE A 45 18.04 -3.99 15.34
C PHE A 45 19.36 -4.20 16.10
N ALA A 46 19.32 -4.64 17.37
CA ALA A 46 20.46 -4.65 18.30
C ALA A 46 21.08 -3.26 18.41
N SER A 47 20.23 -2.24 18.53
CA SER A 47 20.59 -0.82 18.49
C SER A 47 20.26 -0.14 19.82
N SER A 48 21.16 0.72 20.28
CA SER A 48 20.97 1.57 21.45
C SER A 48 20.24 2.88 21.12
N ASN A 49 19.77 3.06 19.88
CA ASN A 49 19.01 4.24 19.51
C ASN A 49 17.71 4.33 20.32
N GLU A 50 17.59 5.34 21.16
CA GLU A 50 16.41 5.58 22.01
C GLU A 50 15.14 5.89 21.20
N ALA A 51 15.28 6.38 19.96
CA ALA A 51 14.15 6.63 19.09
C ALA A 51 13.32 5.36 18.82
N LEU A 52 13.98 4.19 18.80
CA LEU A 52 13.32 2.89 18.60
C LEU A 52 12.30 2.55 19.70
N GLN A 53 12.47 3.05 20.93
CA GLN A 53 11.51 2.85 22.02
C GLN A 53 10.15 3.50 21.72
N LYS A 54 10.14 4.55 20.90
CA LYS A 54 8.94 5.31 20.56
C LYS A 54 8.25 4.79 19.30
N VAL A 55 8.94 3.99 18.48
CA VAL A 55 8.44 3.54 17.17
C VAL A 55 7.10 2.82 17.30
N ALA A 56 6.97 1.88 18.24
CA ALA A 56 5.72 1.15 18.40
C ALA A 56 4.54 2.07 18.75
N GLY A 57 4.76 3.04 19.63
CA GLY A 57 3.76 4.04 20.01
C GLY A 57 3.41 5.01 18.89
N LEU A 58 4.40 5.40 18.06
CA LEU A 58 4.18 6.23 16.88
C LEU A 58 3.33 5.50 15.84
N ILE A 59 3.64 4.23 15.53
CA ILE A 59 2.87 3.42 14.58
C ILE A 59 1.42 3.32 15.05
N GLU A 60 1.20 2.97 16.33
CA GLU A 60 -0.14 2.85 16.88
C GLU A 60 -0.90 4.18 16.85
N SER A 61 -0.26 5.27 17.29
CA SER A 61 -0.87 6.60 17.29
C SER A 61 -1.21 7.06 15.88
N GLY A 62 -0.31 6.85 14.91
CA GLY A 62 -0.50 7.18 13.50
C GLY A 62 -1.69 6.43 12.89
N ARG A 63 -1.78 5.13 13.16
CA ARG A 63 -2.92 4.28 12.75
C ARG A 63 -4.23 4.74 13.37
N LYS A 64 -4.26 4.87 14.70
CA LYS A 64 -5.47 5.23 15.45
C LYS A 64 -6.01 6.61 15.08
N LYS A 65 -5.12 7.60 14.92
CA LYS A 65 -5.48 8.98 14.58
C LYS A 65 -5.55 9.24 13.08
N LYS A 66 -5.21 8.25 12.24
CA LYS A 66 -5.06 8.43 10.80
C LYS A 66 -4.15 9.63 10.47
N SER A 67 -3.00 9.74 11.14
CA SER A 67 -1.98 10.77 10.87
C SER A 67 -0.89 10.20 9.95
N VAL A 68 -0.80 10.78 8.76
CA VAL A 68 0.24 10.46 7.77
C VAL A 68 1.62 10.81 8.31
N GLU A 69 1.76 12.00 8.91
CA GLU A 69 3.01 12.54 9.43
C GLU A 69 3.58 11.68 10.57
N THR A 70 2.70 11.20 11.45
CA THR A 70 3.10 10.30 12.55
C THR A 70 3.62 8.96 12.01
N LEU A 71 2.96 8.40 10.98
CA LEU A 71 3.41 7.18 10.32
C LEU A 71 4.73 7.39 9.58
N LEU A 72 4.90 8.52 8.88
CA LEU A 72 6.15 8.88 8.22
C LEU A 72 7.31 9.10 9.20
N SER A 73 7.04 9.65 10.39
CA SER A 73 8.04 9.79 11.45
C SER A 73 8.53 8.42 11.92
N ALA A 74 7.63 7.46 12.12
CA ALA A 74 8.01 6.09 12.43
C ALA A 74 8.77 5.42 11.28
N ALA A 75 8.32 5.64 10.03
CA ALA A 75 8.97 5.10 8.84
C ALA A 75 10.42 5.59 8.72
N LEU A 76 10.67 6.89 8.94
CA LEU A 76 12.00 7.49 8.88
C LEU A 76 12.96 6.85 9.88
N ILE A 77 12.54 6.69 11.14
CA ILE A 77 13.35 6.03 12.17
C ILE A 77 13.70 4.61 11.71
N LEU A 78 12.73 3.86 11.18
CA LEU A 78 12.97 2.50 10.70
C LEU A 78 13.90 2.46 9.48
N PHE A 79 13.77 3.36 8.51
CA PHE A 79 14.69 3.41 7.36
C PHE A 79 16.14 3.65 7.81
N MET A 80 16.36 4.55 8.76
CA MET A 80 17.69 4.83 9.29
C MET A 80 18.29 3.61 9.99
N GLU A 81 17.49 2.91 10.80
CA GLU A 81 17.94 1.72 11.52
C GLU A 81 18.14 0.52 10.59
N GLU A 82 17.26 0.33 9.60
CA GLU A 82 17.39 -0.71 8.57
C GLU A 82 18.66 -0.51 7.75
N LYS A 83 18.94 0.73 7.34
CA LYS A 83 20.14 1.07 6.57
C LYS A 83 21.42 0.90 7.38
N SER A 84 21.43 1.32 8.64
CA SER A 84 22.62 1.25 9.49
C SER A 84 22.96 -0.18 9.92
N THR A 85 21.95 -1.00 10.17
CA THR A 85 22.13 -2.37 10.68
C THR A 85 22.07 -3.45 9.60
N GLY A 86 21.51 -3.14 8.42
CA GLY A 86 21.21 -4.13 7.38
C GLY A 86 20.09 -5.10 7.73
N LYS A 87 19.43 -4.93 8.88
CA LYS A 87 18.33 -5.79 9.35
C LYS A 87 16.98 -5.20 8.99
N LYS A 88 15.93 -6.02 9.03
CA LYS A 88 14.54 -5.60 8.86
C LYS A 88 13.68 -6.19 9.95
N ALA A 89 12.76 -5.40 10.50
CA ALA A 89 11.74 -5.88 11.42
C ALA A 89 10.51 -6.40 10.66
N SER A 90 9.53 -6.94 11.40
CA SER A 90 8.24 -7.38 10.83
C SER A 90 7.42 -6.23 10.24
N ILE A 91 7.58 -5.03 10.79
CA ILE A 91 7.09 -3.77 10.26
C ILE A 91 8.30 -2.96 9.84
N THR A 92 8.42 -2.65 8.55
CA THR A 92 9.56 -1.94 7.97
C THR A 92 9.25 -0.48 7.66
N GLY A 93 10.30 0.34 7.47
CA GLY A 93 10.16 1.72 7.00
C GLY A 93 9.33 1.80 5.71
N ALA A 94 9.65 0.94 4.74
CA ALA A 94 8.91 0.85 3.47
C ALA A 94 7.44 0.44 3.65
N SER A 95 7.14 -0.49 4.58
CA SER A 95 5.75 -0.88 4.86
C SER A 95 4.93 0.28 5.42
N LEU A 96 5.53 1.10 6.30
CA LEU A 96 4.88 2.27 6.87
C LEU A 96 4.76 3.43 5.88
N LEU A 97 5.73 3.62 4.99
CA LEU A 97 5.63 4.61 3.91
C LEU A 97 4.47 4.26 2.96
N ASN A 98 4.32 2.99 2.60
CA ASN A 98 3.16 2.52 1.84
C ASN A 98 1.84 2.77 2.59
N GLU A 99 1.79 2.46 3.88
CA GLU A 99 0.60 2.69 4.70
C GLU A 99 0.23 4.19 4.78
N ALA A 100 1.24 5.05 5.00
CA ALA A 100 1.08 6.50 5.00
C ALA A 100 0.61 7.04 3.64
N THR A 101 1.10 6.47 2.54
CA THR A 101 0.69 6.83 1.17
C THR A 101 -0.78 6.50 0.94
N GLN A 102 -1.21 5.29 1.30
CA GLN A 102 -2.62 4.89 1.18
C GLN A 102 -3.55 5.78 2.02
N LEU A 103 -3.08 6.18 3.20
CA LEU A 103 -3.81 7.09 4.07
C LEU A 103 -3.88 8.51 3.48
N ALA A 104 -2.79 9.03 2.94
CA ALA A 104 -2.73 10.33 2.28
C ALA A 104 -3.69 10.40 1.09
N LEU A 105 -3.67 9.39 0.21
CA LEU A 105 -4.57 9.29 -0.95
C LEU A 105 -6.04 9.28 -0.53
N ARG A 106 -6.40 8.57 0.54
CA ARG A 106 -7.78 8.51 1.07
C ARG A 106 -8.21 9.79 1.78
N SER A 107 -7.27 10.59 2.29
CA SER A 107 -7.57 11.80 3.05
C SER A 107 -8.14 12.95 2.20
N LYS A 108 -7.94 12.89 0.87
CA LYS A 108 -8.23 13.98 -0.09
C LYS A 108 -7.50 15.30 0.20
N LYS A 109 -6.48 15.29 1.07
CA LYS A 109 -5.64 16.45 1.37
C LYS A 109 -4.39 16.39 0.49
N ARG A 110 -4.31 17.29 -0.51
CA ARG A 110 -3.19 17.31 -1.47
C ARG A 110 -1.83 17.52 -0.81
N ASP A 111 -1.76 18.32 0.25
CA ASP A 111 -0.50 18.53 0.99
C ASP A 111 0.06 17.24 1.58
N LEU A 112 -0.80 16.32 2.02
CA LEU A 112 -0.35 15.01 2.53
C LEU A 112 0.15 14.10 1.40
N VAL A 113 -0.44 14.21 0.21
CA VAL A 113 0.04 13.48 -0.98
C VAL A 113 1.41 14.01 -1.43
N LYS A 114 1.58 15.33 -1.45
CA LYS A 114 2.88 15.98 -1.73
C LYS A 114 3.93 15.58 -0.69
N LEU A 115 3.54 15.50 0.59
CA LEU A 115 4.43 15.07 1.66
C LEU A 115 4.93 13.63 1.46
N VAL A 116 4.04 12.66 1.17
CA VAL A 116 4.48 11.27 0.93
C VAL A 116 5.31 11.15 -0.36
N ALA A 117 5.04 11.97 -1.38
CA ALA A 117 5.84 12.00 -2.59
C ALA A 117 7.30 12.40 -2.33
N ILE A 118 7.54 13.39 -1.45
CA ILE A 118 8.91 13.75 -1.02
C ILE A 118 9.65 12.54 -0.42
N TYR A 119 8.96 11.73 0.38
CA TYR A 119 9.56 10.53 0.98
C TYR A 119 9.83 9.42 -0.05
N TRP A 120 9.01 9.32 -1.11
CA TRP A 120 9.27 8.41 -2.22
C TRP A 120 10.43 8.85 -3.10
N ASP A 121 10.60 10.17 -3.30
CA ASP A 121 11.69 10.74 -4.09
C ASP A 121 13.07 10.63 -3.41
N ASP A 122 13.10 10.61 -2.06
CA ASP A 122 14.34 10.55 -1.30
C ASP A 122 15.08 9.19 -1.49
N PRO A 123 16.34 9.19 -2.00
CA PRO A 123 17.13 7.96 -2.21
C PRO A 123 17.47 7.18 -0.93
N ALA A 124 17.41 7.81 0.24
CA ALA A 124 17.62 7.15 1.52
C ALA A 124 16.36 6.46 2.06
N LEU A 125 15.20 6.71 1.45
CA LEU A 125 13.90 6.26 1.92
C LEU A 125 13.21 5.39 0.85
N GLY A 126 12.22 5.95 0.13
CA GLY A 126 11.46 5.21 -0.88
C GLY A 126 12.26 4.90 -2.15
N ASN A 127 13.16 5.81 -2.55
CA ASN A 127 14.00 5.69 -3.75
C ASN A 127 13.21 5.30 -5.02
N ASP A 128 12.05 5.91 -5.21
CA ASP A 128 11.15 5.72 -6.35
C ASP A 128 10.63 7.08 -6.84
N GLN A 129 11.49 7.76 -7.61
CA GLN A 129 11.22 9.09 -8.15
C GLN A 129 10.05 9.08 -9.14
N GLN A 130 9.89 7.98 -9.90
CA GLN A 130 8.78 7.84 -10.82
C GLN A 130 7.46 7.77 -10.05
N TYR A 131 7.39 6.97 -9.00
CA TYR A 131 6.18 6.89 -8.18
C TYR A 131 5.89 8.20 -7.45
N ALA A 132 6.93 8.90 -6.96
CA ALA A 132 6.79 10.24 -6.39
C ALA A 132 6.17 11.23 -7.40
N PHE A 133 6.63 11.19 -8.64
CA PHE A 133 6.08 11.99 -9.73
C PHE A 133 4.62 11.62 -10.02
N GLU A 134 4.30 10.34 -10.19
CA GLU A 134 2.93 9.84 -10.43
C GLU A 134 1.95 10.28 -9.34
N LEU A 135 2.37 10.30 -8.07
CA LEU A 135 1.55 10.76 -6.95
C LEU A 135 1.14 12.24 -7.04
N THR A 136 1.91 13.05 -7.77
CA THR A 136 1.72 14.50 -7.86
C THR A 136 1.29 15.00 -9.23
N TYR A 137 1.31 14.13 -10.26
CA TYR A 137 1.07 14.50 -11.66
C TYR A 137 -0.40 14.62 -12.08
N ASP A 138 -1.37 14.21 -11.26
CA ASP A 138 -2.81 14.44 -11.50
C ASP A 138 -3.24 15.88 -11.11
N GLU A 139 -2.64 16.89 -11.76
CA GLU A 139 -3.09 18.29 -11.78
C GLU A 139 -3.93 18.61 -13.03
#